data_AF-B9PR06-F1
#
_entry.id   AF-B9PR06-F1
#
_cell.length_a   1.000
_cell.length_b   1.000
_cell.length_c   1.000
_cell.angle_alpha   90.00
_cell.angle_beta   90.00
_cell.angle_gamma   90.00
#
_symmetry.space_group_name_H-M   'P 1'
#
loop_
_entity.id
_entity.type
_entity.pdbx_description
1 polymer ?
#
loop_
_entity_poly.entity_id
_entity_poly.type
_entity_poly.pdbx_seq_one_letter_code
_entity_poly.pdbx_strand_id
1 'polypeptide(L)'
;MSCHRHVFRAAPAAVFASVQRWGRRNNVHKLTLLVQTYEKPCVKRTRIAEEKAYYPRWFYLRYATEVIRYSLKHHLRLGQALDPNDDQRLDAVKPLRLPSSEERRQHLRRMEDALALLHQQVMEMDAVCAVTGAKKSAAARDPLHVSAADILAEVERSQGRLLSLPAFLRRFYRPSGGGHSWSVNELRILHLRLTRFVKLVLDIHSTRELLALEEGKHARWGKSLSEEELGKLFDAKRLDLPA
;
A
#
# COMPACT_ATOMS: atom_id res chain seq x y z
N MET A 1 66.21 4.48 3.26
CA MET A 1 64.73 4.34 3.26
C MET A 1 64.34 3.29 4.31
N SER A 2 63.99 3.73 5.52
CA SER A 2 63.41 2.85 6.54
C SER A 2 62.19 3.56 7.14
N CYS A 3 61.02 3.21 6.64
CA CYS A 3 59.74 3.61 7.19
C CYS A 3 59.39 2.67 8.35
N HIS A 4 59.97 2.93 9.52
CA HIS A 4 59.45 2.37 10.76
C HIS A 4 58.13 3.06 11.10
N ARG A 5 57.04 2.44 10.63
CA ARG A 5 55.69 2.75 11.06
C ARG A 5 55.62 2.50 12.57
N HIS A 6 55.69 3.56 13.37
CA HIS A 6 55.37 3.48 14.79
C HIS A 6 53.93 3.01 14.94
N VAL A 7 53.73 1.70 15.15
CA VAL A 7 52.47 1.17 15.64
C VAL A 7 52.37 1.66 17.07
N PHE A 8 51.69 2.79 17.28
CA PHE A 8 51.26 3.19 18.61
C PHE A 8 50.44 2.03 19.18
N ARG A 9 51.06 1.21 20.01
CA ARG A 9 50.36 0.18 20.79
C ARG A 9 49.43 0.95 21.71
N ALA A 10 48.16 1.04 21.31
CA ALA A 10 47.12 1.52 22.20
C ALA A 10 47.22 0.76 23.52
N ALA A 11 47.13 1.46 24.65
CA ALA A 11 47.14 0.83 25.96
C ALA A 11 46.16 -0.35 25.96
N PRO A 12 46.50 -1.52 26.54
CA PRO A 12 45.66 -2.71 26.48
C PRO A 12 44.22 -2.44 26.96
N ALA A 13 44.05 -1.54 27.94
CA ALA A 13 42.75 -1.07 28.40
C ALA A 13 41.88 -0.41 27.30
N ALA A 14 42.49 0.38 26.40
CA ALA A 14 41.79 1.00 25.28
C ALA A 14 41.35 -0.03 24.23
N VAL A 15 42.16 -1.08 24.02
CA VAL A 15 41.83 -2.22 23.15
C VAL A 15 40.69 -3.03 23.75
N PHE A 16 40.72 -3.34 25.05
CA PHE A 16 39.61 -4.02 25.72
C PHE A 16 38.32 -3.20 25.66
N ALA A 17 38.40 -1.87 25.84
CA ALA A 17 37.24 -0.99 25.74
C ALA A 17 36.66 -0.97 24.31
N SER A 18 37.50 -1.02 23.27
CA SER A 18 37.03 -1.07 21.88
C SER A 18 36.37 -2.42 21.55
N VAL A 19 36.95 -3.53 22.01
CA VAL A 19 36.36 -4.87 21.91
C VAL A 19 35.02 -4.94 22.64
N GLN A 20 34.92 -4.38 23.85
CA GLN A 20 33.67 -4.35 24.59
C GLN A 20 32.58 -3.52 23.87
N ARG A 21 32.94 -2.35 23.31
CA ARG A 21 32.02 -1.54 22.50
C ARG A 21 31.56 -2.29 21.26
N TRP A 22 32.47 -2.97 20.58
CA TRP A 22 32.16 -3.81 19.43
C TRP A 22 31.19 -4.94 19.80
N GLY A 23 31.43 -5.62 20.92
CA GLY A 23 30.55 -6.68 21.42
C GLY A 23 29.14 -6.18 21.75
N ARG A 24 29.02 -4.98 22.34
CA ARG A 24 27.72 -4.33 22.59
C ARG A 24 26.98 -3.97 21.31
N ARG A 25 27.66 -3.36 20.32
CA ARG A 25 27.05 -2.98 19.03
C ARG A 25 26.50 -4.19 18.27
N ASN A 26 27.23 -5.30 18.29
CA ASN A 26 26.84 -6.53 17.61
C ASN A 26 25.94 -7.44 18.48
N ASN A 27 25.52 -6.99 19.67
CA ASN A 27 24.70 -7.77 20.61
C ASN A 27 25.25 -9.17 20.91
N VAL A 28 26.59 -9.32 20.93
CA VAL A 28 27.25 -10.64 21.05
C VAL A 28 26.81 -11.36 22.32
N HIS A 29 26.72 -10.64 23.45
CA HIS A 29 26.32 -11.21 24.73
C HIS A 29 24.87 -11.76 24.71
N LYS A 30 23.93 -11.00 24.13
CA LYS A 30 22.55 -11.44 23.97
C LYS A 30 22.47 -12.67 23.08
N LEU A 31 23.21 -12.67 21.97
CA LEU A 31 23.26 -13.81 21.04
C LEU A 31 23.83 -15.05 21.74
N THR A 32 24.91 -14.92 22.50
CA THR A 32 25.50 -16.06 23.23
C THR A 32 24.52 -16.67 24.23
N LEU A 33 23.77 -15.86 24.98
CA LEU A 33 22.75 -16.35 25.92
C LEU A 33 21.60 -17.10 25.21
N LEU A 34 21.15 -16.56 24.07
CA LEU A 34 20.11 -17.19 23.26
C LEU A 34 20.57 -18.47 22.55
N VAL A 35 21.87 -18.64 22.33
CA VAL A 35 22.44 -19.89 21.77
C VAL A 35 22.58 -20.95 22.86
N GLN A 36 22.91 -20.55 24.09
CA GLN A 36 23.03 -21.46 25.23
C GLN A 36 21.69 -22.07 25.68
N THR A 37 20.57 -21.40 25.37
CA THR A 37 19.22 -21.83 25.76
C THR A 37 18.39 -22.14 24.53
N TYR A 38 17.84 -23.36 24.45
CA TYR A 38 16.95 -23.70 23.35
C TYR A 38 15.64 -22.90 23.43
N GLU A 39 15.39 -22.07 22.43
CA GLU A 39 14.14 -21.32 22.27
C GLU A 39 13.27 -21.99 21.20
N LYS A 40 12.04 -22.42 21.57
CA LYS A 40 11.08 -22.98 20.60
C LYS A 40 10.76 -21.96 19.50
N PRO A 41 10.54 -22.38 18.24
CA PRO A 41 10.30 -21.44 17.13
C PRO A 41 9.14 -20.46 17.32
N CYS A 42 8.06 -20.87 17.99
CA CYS A 42 6.93 -19.99 18.31
C CYS A 42 7.29 -18.89 19.31
N VAL A 43 8.09 -19.22 20.33
CA VAL A 43 8.58 -18.28 21.34
C VAL A 43 9.53 -17.26 20.69
N LYS A 44 10.45 -17.75 19.83
CA LYS A 44 11.37 -16.91 19.05
C LYS A 44 10.64 -15.87 18.19
N ARG A 45 9.55 -16.26 17.50
CA ARG A 45 8.74 -15.33 16.70
C ARG A 45 8.12 -14.23 17.55
N THR A 46 7.57 -14.61 18.70
CA THR A 46 6.92 -13.68 19.65
C THR A 46 7.95 -12.69 20.20
N ARG A 47 9.10 -13.17 20.69
CA ARG A 47 10.19 -12.32 21.17
C ARG A 47 10.68 -11.34 20.09
N ILE A 48 10.86 -11.79 18.85
CA ILE A 48 11.29 -10.90 17.74
C ILE A 48 10.22 -9.83 17.46
N ALA A 49 8.94 -10.18 17.50
CA ALA A 49 7.85 -9.23 17.30
C ALA A 49 7.79 -8.19 18.43
N GLU A 50 7.91 -8.64 19.69
CA GLU A 50 8.00 -7.78 20.86
C GLU A 50 9.22 -6.84 20.77
N GLU A 51 10.40 -7.38 20.45
CA GLU A 51 11.61 -6.56 20.27
C GLU A 51 11.40 -5.50 19.19
N LYS A 52 10.77 -5.83 18.07
CA LYS A 52 10.45 -4.85 17.02
C LYS A 52 9.45 -3.79 17.47
N ALA A 53 8.47 -4.15 18.31
CA ALA A 53 7.47 -3.22 18.82
C ALA A 53 8.02 -2.30 19.92
N TYR A 54 8.82 -2.85 20.85
CA TYR A 54 9.33 -2.13 22.01
C TYR A 54 10.64 -1.37 21.72
N TYR A 55 11.45 -1.81 20.76
CA TYR A 55 12.73 -1.16 20.45
C TYR A 55 12.56 0.32 20.05
N PRO A 56 11.60 0.71 19.17
CA PRO A 56 11.34 2.11 18.86
C PRO A 56 10.97 2.95 20.10
N ARG A 57 10.11 2.40 20.97
CA ARG A 57 9.65 3.08 22.19
C ARG A 57 10.79 3.26 23.20
N TRP A 58 11.60 2.23 23.40
CA TRP A 58 12.78 2.30 24.27
C TRP A 58 13.83 3.29 23.71
N PHE A 59 14.07 3.27 22.41
CA PHE A 59 15.00 4.18 21.75
C PHE A 59 14.56 5.64 21.90
N TYR A 60 13.25 5.91 21.74
CA TYR A 60 12.67 7.23 21.98
C TYR A 60 12.88 7.70 23.43
N LEU A 61 12.62 6.84 24.41
CA LEU A 61 12.84 7.17 25.82
C LEU A 61 14.32 7.48 26.10
N ARG A 62 15.22 6.67 25.53
CA ARG A 62 16.66 6.91 25.65
C ARG A 62 17.05 8.26 25.04
N TYR A 63 16.57 8.55 23.83
CA TYR A 63 16.79 9.84 23.18
C TYR A 63 16.29 11.00 24.05
N ALA A 64 15.06 10.93 24.56
CA ALA A 64 14.51 11.94 25.45
C ALA A 64 15.38 12.16 26.70
N THR A 65 15.91 11.09 27.31
CA THR A 65 16.82 11.24 28.46
C THR A 65 18.17 11.86 28.08
N GLU A 66 18.70 11.56 26.89
CA GLU A 66 19.94 12.17 26.39
C GLU A 66 19.73 13.66 26.11
N VAL A 67 18.57 14.05 25.55
CA VAL A 67 18.16 15.45 25.35
C VAL A 67 18.04 16.19 26.69
N ILE A 68 17.39 15.59 27.70
CA ILE A 68 17.28 16.19 29.04
C ILE A 68 18.66 16.34 29.69
N ARG A 69 19.54 15.33 29.57
CA ARG A 69 20.91 15.44 30.11
C ARG A 69 21.70 16.54 29.43
N TYR A 70 21.55 16.67 28.11
CA TYR A 70 22.17 17.73 27.33
C TYR A 70 21.65 19.10 27.76
N SER A 71 20.32 19.27 27.87
CA SER A 71 19.72 20.54 28.27
C SER A 71 20.15 20.97 29.67
N LEU A 72 20.21 20.04 30.62
CA LEU A 72 20.71 20.29 31.97
C LEU A 72 22.19 20.68 31.97
N LYS A 73 23.04 19.98 31.20
CA LYS A 73 24.48 20.25 31.11
C LYS A 73 24.79 21.61 30.48
N HIS A 74 23.98 22.03 29.52
CA HIS A 74 24.15 23.28 28.78
C HIS A 74 23.25 24.42 29.28
N HIS A 75 22.53 24.21 30.39
CA HIS A 75 21.59 25.17 30.98
C HIS A 75 20.59 25.74 29.97
N LEU A 76 20.14 24.91 29.00
CA LEU A 76 19.15 25.32 28.01
C LEU A 76 17.82 25.57 28.73
N ARG A 77 17.37 26.83 28.75
CA ARG A 77 16.09 27.21 29.35
C ARG A 77 15.00 27.14 28.29
N LEU A 78 13.88 26.51 28.63
CA LEU A 78 12.64 26.63 27.86
C LEU A 78 12.20 28.10 27.92
N GLY A 79 12.48 28.88 26.88
CA GLY A 79 12.22 30.33 26.85
C GLY A 79 13.23 31.17 26.08
N GLN A 80 14.35 30.60 25.62
CA GLN A 80 15.22 31.28 24.66
C GLN A 80 14.51 31.38 23.31
N ALA A 81 14.62 32.53 22.64
CA ALA A 81 13.97 32.77 21.35
C ALA A 81 14.38 31.68 20.35
N LEU A 82 13.36 31.03 19.78
CA LEU A 82 13.49 29.87 18.92
C LEU A 82 14.30 30.21 17.66
N ASP A 83 15.26 29.34 17.31
CA ASP A 83 15.99 29.46 16.05
C ASP A 83 15.05 29.03 14.89
N PRO A 84 14.76 29.92 13.93
CA PRO A 84 13.89 29.61 12.80
C PRO A 84 14.46 28.58 11.82
N ASN A 85 15.75 28.23 11.90
CA ASN A 85 16.43 27.33 10.96
C ASN A 85 16.63 25.87 11.46
N ASP A 86 15.90 25.44 12.48
CA ASP A 86 16.01 24.06 12.98
C ASP A 86 15.22 23.07 12.10
N ASP A 87 15.93 22.37 11.21
CA ASP A 87 15.39 21.40 10.23
C ASP A 87 14.80 20.12 10.87
N GLN A 88 15.00 19.89 12.17
CA GLN A 88 14.50 18.69 12.86
C GLN A 88 13.09 18.84 13.44
N ARG A 89 12.40 19.94 13.14
CA ARG A 89 11.08 20.25 13.72
C ARG A 89 9.94 19.49 13.04
N LEU A 90 9.18 18.73 13.84
CA LEU A 90 7.86 18.20 13.45
C LEU A 90 6.82 19.32 13.25
N ASP A 91 6.98 20.48 13.91
CA ASP A 91 6.11 21.67 13.73
C ASP A 91 6.27 22.32 12.35
N ALA A 92 7.42 22.13 11.68
CA ALA A 92 7.68 22.63 10.34
C ALA A 92 7.04 21.75 9.26
N VAL A 93 6.56 20.56 9.63
CA VAL A 93 5.72 19.73 8.76
C VAL A 93 4.37 20.43 8.67
N LYS A 94 4.19 21.23 7.61
CA LYS A 94 2.90 21.86 7.29
C LYS A 94 1.82 20.76 7.40
N PRO A 95 0.78 20.95 8.24
CA PRO A 95 -0.28 19.96 8.33
C PRO A 95 -0.82 19.71 6.93
N LEU A 96 -1.02 18.43 6.59
CA LEU A 96 -1.59 18.04 5.31
C LEU A 96 -2.89 18.84 5.13
N ARG A 97 -2.90 19.75 4.16
CA ARG A 97 -4.06 20.58 3.87
C ARG A 97 -5.17 19.63 3.45
N LEU A 98 -6.16 19.44 4.31
CA LEU A 98 -7.34 18.68 3.97
C LEU A 98 -8.07 19.43 2.85
N PRO A 99 -8.39 18.76 1.72
CA PRO A 99 -9.09 19.41 0.62
C PRO A 99 -10.46 19.88 1.10
N SER A 100 -10.83 21.09 0.66
CA SER A 100 -12.13 21.68 0.99
C SER A 100 -13.28 20.84 0.41
N SER A 101 -14.49 21.00 0.96
CA SER A 101 -15.68 20.29 0.45
C SER A 101 -15.96 20.62 -1.02
N GLU A 102 -15.71 21.86 -1.44
CA GLU A 102 -15.80 22.30 -2.83
C GLU A 102 -14.76 21.64 -3.72
N GLU A 103 -13.50 21.56 -3.27
CA GLU A 103 -12.42 20.86 -3.97
C GLU A 103 -12.74 19.37 -4.13
N ARG A 104 -13.32 18.73 -3.12
CA ARG A 104 -13.76 17.33 -3.19
C ARG A 104 -14.93 17.12 -4.16
N ARG A 105 -15.90 18.04 -4.21
CA ARG A 105 -17.00 18.00 -5.20
C ARG A 105 -16.47 18.16 -6.63
N GLN A 106 -15.51 19.06 -6.85
CA GLN A 106 -14.86 19.21 -8.15
C GLN A 106 -14.06 17.96 -8.53
N HIS A 107 -13.35 17.36 -7.56
CA HIS A 107 -12.62 16.12 -7.78
C HIS A 107 -13.55 14.96 -8.15
N LEU A 108 -14.67 14.81 -7.43
CA LEU A 108 -15.70 13.82 -7.72
C LEU A 108 -16.24 13.95 -9.14
N ARG A 109 -16.58 15.18 -9.59
CA ARG A 109 -17.02 15.41 -10.99
C ARG A 109 -15.97 14.94 -12.00
N ARG A 110 -14.70 15.29 -11.79
CA ARG A 110 -13.59 14.84 -12.66
C ARG A 110 -13.47 13.32 -12.71
N MET A 111 -13.70 12.64 -11.59
CA MET A 111 -13.67 11.17 -11.55
C MET A 111 -14.87 10.55 -12.27
N GLU A 112 -16.06 11.14 -12.15
CA GLU A 112 -17.27 10.71 -12.87
C GLU A 112 -17.09 10.88 -14.39
N ASP A 113 -16.56 12.02 -14.83
CA ASP A 113 -16.22 12.27 -16.23
C ASP A 113 -15.20 11.25 -16.75
N ALA A 114 -14.15 10.99 -15.95
CA ALA A 114 -13.14 9.98 -16.29
C ALA A 114 -13.71 8.56 -16.36
N LEU A 115 -14.67 8.22 -15.49
CA LEU A 115 -15.36 6.93 -15.50
C LEU A 115 -16.22 6.79 -16.75
N ALA A 116 -16.97 7.82 -17.13
CA ALA A 116 -17.80 7.83 -18.34
C ALA A 116 -16.94 7.65 -19.60
N LEU A 117 -15.81 8.37 -19.70
CA LEU A 117 -14.84 8.21 -20.78
C LEU A 117 -14.28 6.79 -20.85
N LEU A 118 -13.97 6.20 -19.70
CA LEU A 118 -13.41 4.85 -19.64
C LEU A 118 -14.44 3.80 -20.04
N HIS A 119 -15.70 3.96 -19.60
CA HIS A 119 -16.82 3.13 -20.04
C HIS A 119 -16.98 3.17 -21.57
N GLN A 120 -16.98 4.37 -22.15
CA GLN A 120 -17.03 4.55 -23.61
C GLN A 120 -15.85 3.86 -24.30
N GLN A 121 -14.63 4.03 -23.79
CA GLN A 121 -13.43 3.38 -24.34
C GLN A 121 -13.52 1.86 -24.30
N VAL A 122 -14.16 1.27 -23.29
CA VAL A 122 -14.37 -0.19 -23.21
C VAL A 122 -15.38 -0.64 -24.27
N MET A 123 -16.49 0.07 -24.42
CA MET A 123 -17.49 -0.23 -25.47
C MET A 123 -16.90 -0.10 -26.88
N GLU A 124 -16.04 0.90 -27.12
CA GLU A 124 -15.36 1.10 -28.40
C GLU A 124 -14.45 -0.07 -28.78
N MET A 125 -13.94 -0.84 -27.80
CA MET A 125 -13.11 -2.03 -28.07
C MET A 125 -13.86 -3.15 -28.79
N ASP A 126 -15.19 -3.12 -28.80
CA ASP A 126 -16.02 -4.07 -29.55
C ASP A 126 -16.05 -3.74 -31.05
N ALA A 127 -15.98 -2.45 -31.39
CA ALA A 127 -16.00 -1.99 -32.78
C ALA A 127 -14.59 -1.78 -33.37
N VAL A 128 -13.61 -1.45 -32.53
CA VAL A 128 -12.27 -1.03 -32.96
C VAL A 128 -11.19 -1.82 -32.20
N CYS A 129 -10.16 -2.25 -32.92
CA CYS A 129 -8.99 -2.84 -32.30
C CYS A 129 -8.22 -1.79 -31.48
N ALA A 130 -8.09 -2.01 -30.17
CA ALA A 130 -7.42 -1.06 -29.27
C ALA A 130 -5.91 -0.90 -29.55
N VAL A 131 -5.29 -1.83 -30.28
CA VAL A 131 -3.86 -1.81 -30.61
C VAL A 131 -3.60 -1.12 -31.95
N THR A 132 -4.41 -1.41 -32.97
CA THR A 132 -4.17 -0.94 -34.34
C THR A 132 -5.10 0.18 -34.79
N GLY A 133 -6.19 0.45 -34.05
CA GLY A 133 -7.21 1.43 -34.44
C GLY A 133 -8.08 1.00 -35.63
N ALA A 134 -7.88 -0.22 -36.15
CA ALA A 134 -8.67 -0.74 -37.26
C ALA A 134 -10.07 -1.13 -36.81
N LYS A 135 -11.08 -0.86 -37.65
CA LYS A 135 -12.45 -1.34 -37.44
C LYS A 135 -12.49 -2.86 -37.52
N LYS A 136 -13.09 -3.52 -36.53
CA LYS A 136 -13.34 -4.96 -36.54
C LYS A 136 -14.46 -5.25 -37.55
N SER A 137 -14.29 -6.27 -38.39
CA SER A 137 -15.29 -6.62 -39.40
C SER A 137 -16.56 -7.15 -38.75
N ALA A 138 -17.72 -6.59 -39.11
CA ALA A 138 -19.03 -7.02 -38.64
C ALA A 138 -19.52 -8.35 -39.27
N ALA A 139 -18.74 -8.95 -40.18
CA ALA A 139 -19.22 -9.92 -41.17
C ALA A 139 -19.37 -11.37 -40.67
N ALA A 140 -19.00 -11.69 -39.43
CA ALA A 140 -19.39 -12.94 -38.80
C ALA A 140 -19.35 -12.77 -37.27
N ARG A 141 -20.50 -12.48 -36.65
CA ARG A 141 -20.66 -12.63 -35.21
C ARG A 141 -20.52 -14.12 -34.89
N ASP A 142 -19.30 -14.55 -34.59
CA ASP A 142 -19.07 -15.87 -34.00
C ASP A 142 -19.96 -15.96 -32.74
N PRO A 143 -20.91 -16.90 -32.67
CA PRO A 143 -21.85 -17.01 -31.54
C PRO A 143 -21.13 -17.24 -30.20
N LEU A 144 -19.84 -17.59 -30.23
CA LEU A 144 -19.00 -17.82 -29.07
C LEU A 144 -18.10 -16.63 -28.70
N HIS A 145 -18.18 -15.51 -29.43
CA HIS A 145 -17.42 -14.30 -29.10
C HIS A 145 -18.06 -13.56 -27.92
N VAL A 146 -17.25 -13.31 -26.88
CA VAL A 146 -17.66 -12.51 -25.72
C VAL A 146 -17.22 -11.07 -25.95
N SER A 147 -18.16 -10.13 -25.96
CA SER A 147 -17.87 -8.71 -26.14
C SER A 147 -17.26 -8.07 -24.87
N ALA A 148 -16.56 -6.95 -25.03
CA ALA A 148 -16.08 -6.14 -23.92
C ALA A 148 -17.25 -5.63 -23.07
N ALA A 149 -18.40 -5.33 -23.69
CA ALA A 149 -19.64 -5.02 -22.97
C ALA A 149 -20.11 -6.18 -22.08
N ASP A 150 -20.08 -7.42 -22.56
CA ASP A 150 -20.45 -8.59 -21.76
C ASP A 150 -19.49 -8.81 -20.59
N ILE A 151 -18.19 -8.63 -20.83
CA ILE A 151 -17.15 -8.73 -19.79
C ILE A 151 -17.35 -7.63 -18.74
N LEU A 152 -17.64 -6.40 -19.16
CA LEU A 152 -17.93 -5.30 -18.24
C LEU A 152 -19.18 -5.60 -17.40
N ALA A 153 -20.26 -6.05 -18.03
CA ALA A 153 -21.49 -6.43 -17.32
C ALA A 153 -21.26 -7.58 -16.33
N GLU A 154 -20.36 -8.52 -16.65
CA GLU A 154 -19.96 -9.58 -15.71
C GLU A 154 -19.20 -8.99 -14.49
N VAL A 155 -18.31 -8.03 -14.72
CA VAL A 155 -17.57 -7.33 -13.64
C VAL A 155 -18.51 -6.52 -12.75
N GLU A 156 -19.53 -5.88 -13.33
CA GLU A 156 -20.55 -5.17 -12.56
C GLU A 156 -21.38 -6.14 -11.71
N ARG A 157 -21.79 -7.28 -12.28
CA ARG A 157 -22.49 -8.34 -11.53
C ARG A 157 -21.63 -8.94 -10.42
N SER A 158 -20.31 -9.04 -10.61
CA SER A 158 -19.37 -9.53 -9.60
C SER A 158 -18.99 -8.47 -8.56
N GLN A 159 -19.68 -7.33 -8.53
CA GLN A 159 -19.42 -6.21 -7.62
C GLN A 159 -17.99 -5.67 -7.72
N GLY A 160 -17.41 -5.66 -8.93
CA GLY A 160 -16.06 -5.16 -9.19
C GLY A 160 -14.95 -6.16 -8.89
N ARG A 161 -15.27 -7.44 -8.63
CA ARG A 161 -14.25 -8.49 -8.48
C ARG A 161 -13.69 -8.86 -9.85
N LEU A 162 -12.50 -8.33 -10.14
CA LEU A 162 -11.76 -8.63 -11.36
C LEU A 162 -10.80 -9.81 -11.16
N LEU A 163 -10.76 -10.72 -12.12
CA LEU A 163 -9.79 -11.82 -12.14
C LEU A 163 -8.35 -11.29 -12.26
N SER A 164 -7.39 -12.05 -11.72
CA SER A 164 -5.97 -11.79 -11.97
C SER A 164 -5.68 -11.88 -13.48
N LEU A 165 -4.72 -11.09 -13.98
CA LEU A 165 -4.40 -11.06 -15.41
C LEU A 165 -4.19 -12.46 -16.04
N PRO A 166 -3.47 -13.41 -15.41
CA PRO A 166 -3.33 -14.75 -15.94
C PRO A 166 -4.66 -15.52 -16.04
N ALA A 167 -5.52 -15.41 -15.02
CA ALA A 167 -6.84 -16.06 -15.01
C ALA A 167 -7.78 -15.41 -16.04
N PHE A 168 -7.72 -14.09 -16.19
CA PHE A 168 -8.45 -13.33 -17.18
C PHE A 168 -8.08 -13.76 -18.60
N LEU A 169 -6.78 -13.81 -18.90
CA LEU A 169 -6.28 -14.28 -20.20
C LEU A 169 -6.68 -15.72 -20.47
N ARG A 170 -6.51 -16.64 -19.52
CA ARG A 170 -6.94 -18.05 -19.71
C ARG A 170 -8.43 -18.20 -20.03
N ARG A 171 -9.26 -17.33 -19.47
CA ARG A 171 -10.71 -17.39 -19.64
C ARG A 171 -11.19 -16.82 -20.97
N PHE A 172 -10.62 -15.70 -21.40
CA PHE A 172 -11.11 -14.95 -22.56
C PHE A 172 -10.24 -15.07 -23.81
N TYR A 173 -8.99 -15.53 -23.68
CA TYR A 173 -8.14 -15.82 -24.83
C TYR A 173 -8.52 -17.16 -25.44
N ARG A 174 -8.95 -17.14 -26.70
CA ARG A 174 -9.11 -18.33 -27.53
C ARG A 174 -8.26 -18.15 -28.78
N PRO A 175 -7.31 -19.05 -29.07
CA PRO A 175 -6.59 -19.01 -30.34
C PRO A 175 -7.58 -19.35 -31.46
N SER A 176 -8.06 -18.35 -32.20
CA SER A 176 -8.83 -18.56 -33.42
C SER A 176 -7.95 -18.29 -34.63
N GLY A 177 -8.04 -19.16 -35.64
CA GLY A 177 -7.42 -18.94 -36.95
C GLY A 177 -8.18 -17.89 -37.80
N GLY A 178 -9.35 -17.43 -37.35
CA GLY A 178 -10.11 -16.35 -37.96
C GLY A 178 -10.02 -15.06 -37.13
N GLY A 179 -9.87 -13.91 -37.80
CA GLY A 179 -9.58 -12.59 -37.21
C GLY A 179 -10.64 -11.96 -36.28
N HIS A 180 -11.47 -12.76 -35.63
CA HIS A 180 -12.58 -12.33 -34.75
C HIS A 180 -12.36 -12.72 -33.27
N SER A 181 -11.22 -13.30 -32.90
CA SER A 181 -10.85 -13.55 -31.50
C SER A 181 -10.07 -12.38 -30.91
N TRP A 182 -10.25 -12.13 -29.62
CA TRP A 182 -9.42 -11.21 -28.86
C TRP A 182 -7.93 -11.53 -29.00
N SER A 183 -7.12 -10.56 -29.39
CA SER A 183 -5.67 -10.69 -29.29
C SER A 183 -5.22 -10.60 -27.82
N VAL A 184 -4.08 -11.24 -27.50
CA VAL A 184 -3.50 -11.18 -26.15
C VAL A 184 -3.27 -9.74 -25.69
N ASN A 185 -2.84 -8.86 -26.61
CA ASN A 185 -2.57 -7.47 -26.31
C ASN A 185 -3.85 -6.67 -26.09
N GLU A 186 -4.92 -6.91 -26.86
CA GLU A 186 -6.21 -6.27 -26.60
C GLU A 186 -6.79 -6.71 -25.25
N LEU A 187 -6.69 -7.99 -24.87
CA LEU A 187 -7.15 -8.45 -23.55
C LEU A 187 -6.36 -7.83 -22.41
N ARG A 188 -5.05 -7.61 -22.58
CA ARG A 188 -4.24 -6.88 -21.60
C ARG A 188 -4.70 -5.44 -21.46
N ILE A 189 -4.98 -4.75 -22.56
CA ILE A 189 -5.50 -3.37 -22.55
C ILE A 189 -6.88 -3.33 -21.90
N LEU A 190 -7.77 -4.28 -22.24
CA LEU A 190 -9.10 -4.40 -21.64
C LEU A 190 -8.99 -4.63 -20.13
N HIS A 191 -8.12 -5.54 -19.69
CA HIS A 191 -7.88 -5.82 -18.27
C HIS A 191 -7.40 -4.58 -17.51
N LEU A 192 -6.45 -3.83 -18.08
CA LEU A 192 -5.97 -2.57 -17.48
C LEU A 192 -7.08 -1.52 -17.37
N ARG A 193 -7.90 -1.37 -18.43
CA ARG A 193 -9.05 -0.47 -18.42
C ARG A 193 -10.07 -0.89 -17.35
N LEU A 194 -10.46 -2.16 -17.30
CA LEU A 194 -11.36 -2.69 -16.27
C LEU A 194 -10.81 -2.51 -14.85
N THR A 195 -9.50 -2.70 -14.64
CA THR A 195 -8.86 -2.48 -13.33
C THR A 195 -8.97 -1.01 -12.91
N ARG A 196 -8.72 -0.09 -13.85
CA ARG A 196 -8.86 1.36 -13.60
C ARG A 196 -10.32 1.75 -13.40
N PHE A 197 -11.25 1.13 -14.11
CA PHE A 197 -12.69 1.33 -13.93
C PHE A 197 -13.12 0.97 -12.52
N VAL A 198 -12.81 -0.25 -12.05
CA VAL A 198 -13.13 -0.70 -10.68
C VAL A 198 -12.53 0.23 -9.63
N LYS A 199 -11.26 0.64 -9.81
CA LYS A 199 -10.63 1.58 -8.89
C LYS A 199 -11.37 2.92 -8.84
N LEU A 200 -11.72 3.50 -9.99
CA LEU A 200 -12.47 4.76 -10.04
C LEU A 200 -13.85 4.64 -9.40
N VAL A 201 -14.56 3.53 -9.58
CA VAL A 201 -15.86 3.28 -8.92
C VAL A 201 -15.70 3.30 -7.39
N LEU A 202 -14.69 2.63 -6.85
CA LEU A 202 -14.41 2.60 -5.41
C LEU A 202 -13.99 3.98 -4.88
N ASP A 203 -13.14 4.70 -5.63
CA ASP A 203 -12.69 6.04 -5.26
C ASP A 203 -13.86 7.05 -5.26
N ILE A 204 -14.78 6.96 -6.25
CA ILE A 204 -16.02 7.76 -6.31
C ILE A 204 -16.93 7.42 -5.13
N HIS A 205 -17.10 6.13 -4.82
CA HIS A 205 -17.94 5.72 -3.70
C HIS A 205 -17.41 6.27 -2.37
N SER A 206 -16.12 6.10 -2.10
CA SER A 206 -15.48 6.61 -0.88
C SER A 206 -15.53 8.14 -0.77
N THR A 207 -15.34 8.88 -1.86
CA THR A 207 -15.47 10.36 -1.83
C THR A 207 -16.91 10.81 -1.62
N ARG A 208 -17.90 10.10 -2.18
CA ARG A 208 -19.32 10.38 -1.91
C ARG A 208 -19.66 10.14 -0.44
N GLU A 209 -19.14 9.09 0.18
CA GLU A 209 -19.31 8.81 1.61
C GLU A 209 -18.67 9.90 2.48
N LEU A 210 -17.43 10.31 2.16
CA LEU A 210 -16.76 11.39 2.87
C LEU A 210 -17.52 12.71 2.79
N LEU A 211 -18.07 13.05 1.62
CA LEU A 211 -18.92 14.24 1.46
C LEU A 211 -20.23 14.13 2.24
N ALA A 212 -20.85 12.95 2.27
CA ALA A 212 -22.07 12.72 3.05
C ALA A 212 -21.83 12.91 4.56
N LEU A 213 -20.70 12.37 5.07
CA LEU A 213 -20.26 12.54 6.45
C LEU A 213 -20.03 14.02 6.81
N GLU A 214 -19.38 14.78 5.93
CA GLU A 214 -19.13 16.21 6.15
C GLU A 214 -20.42 17.06 6.12
N GLU A 215 -21.42 16.66 5.34
CA GLU A 215 -22.74 17.31 5.29
C GLU A 215 -23.63 16.96 6.51
N GLY A 216 -23.11 16.20 7.49
CA GLY A 216 -23.86 15.78 8.68
C GLY A 216 -24.98 14.80 8.37
N LYS A 217 -25.07 14.32 7.12
CA LYS A 217 -25.93 13.20 6.76
C LYS A 217 -25.23 11.97 7.31
N HIS A 218 -25.89 11.25 8.23
CA HIS A 218 -25.37 9.94 8.64
C HIS A 218 -25.00 9.16 7.39
N ALA A 219 -23.80 8.57 7.36
CA ALA A 219 -23.45 7.59 6.34
C ALA A 219 -24.59 6.57 6.37
N ARG A 220 -25.52 6.67 5.42
CA ARG A 220 -26.60 5.72 5.27
C ARG A 220 -25.93 4.49 4.69
N TRP A 221 -25.25 3.72 5.53
CA TRP A 221 -25.18 2.28 5.34
C TRP A 221 -26.63 1.89 5.10
N GLY A 222 -26.90 1.41 3.88
CA GLY A 222 -28.21 1.50 3.24
C GLY A 222 -29.35 1.06 4.17
N LYS A 223 -30.57 1.53 3.87
CA LYS A 223 -31.82 1.09 4.53
C LYS A 223 -32.12 -0.44 4.39
N SER A 224 -31.12 -1.27 4.10
CA SER A 224 -31.29 -2.65 3.65
C SER A 224 -30.27 -3.66 4.20
N LEU A 225 -29.34 -3.28 5.09
CA LEU A 225 -28.44 -4.26 5.71
C LEU A 225 -28.46 -4.08 7.23
N SER A 226 -28.97 -5.10 7.95
CA SER A 226 -28.98 -5.08 9.41
C SER A 226 -27.55 -5.22 9.96
N GLU A 227 -27.30 -4.73 11.17
CA GLU A 227 -25.97 -4.81 11.81
C GLU A 227 -25.44 -6.26 11.90
N GLU A 228 -26.34 -7.24 11.93
CA GLU A 228 -26.02 -8.67 11.90
C GLU A 228 -25.43 -9.14 10.55
N GLU A 229 -25.83 -8.51 9.44
CA GLU A 229 -25.32 -8.82 8.09
C GLU A 229 -23.95 -8.17 7.85
N LEU A 230 -23.70 -7.02 8.49
CA LEU A 230 -22.39 -6.39 8.52
C LEU A 230 -21.38 -7.23 9.30
N GLY A 231 -21.78 -7.83 10.43
CA GLY A 231 -20.95 -8.81 11.15
C GLY A 231 -20.48 -9.97 10.27
N LYS A 232 -21.36 -10.49 9.40
CA LYS A 232 -21.06 -11.59 8.47
C LYS A 232 -20.08 -11.21 7.35
N LEU A 233 -20.02 -9.94 6.96
CA LEU A 233 -19.05 -9.45 5.97
C LEU A 233 -17.63 -9.31 6.55
N PHE A 234 -17.52 -9.02 7.86
CA PHE A 234 -16.24 -8.90 8.55
C PHE A 234 -15.75 -10.22 9.18
N ASP A 235 -16.61 -11.24 9.28
CA ASP A 235 -16.26 -12.61 9.69
C ASP A 235 -15.62 -13.48 8.59
N ALA A 236 -15.20 -12.91 7.47
CA ALA A 236 -14.52 -13.61 6.37
C ALA A 236 -13.06 -14.04 6.68
N LYS A 237 -12.71 -14.29 7.94
CA LYS A 237 -11.51 -15.04 8.34
C LYS A 237 -11.86 -16.49 8.64
N ARG A 238 -12.02 -17.28 7.57
CA ARG A 238 -11.84 -18.74 7.45
C ARG A 238 -12.90 -19.30 6.51
N LEU A 239 -12.59 -19.32 5.22
CA LEU A 239 -13.00 -20.43 4.39
C LEU A 239 -11.72 -20.94 3.73
N ASP A 240 -11.10 -21.89 4.44
CA ASP A 240 -10.14 -22.81 3.84
C ASP A 240 -10.82 -23.45 2.62
N LEU A 241 -10.13 -23.37 1.48
CA LEU A 241 -10.49 -24.10 0.25
C LEU A 241 -10.49 -25.61 0.54
N PRO A 242 -11.43 -26.40 -0.02
CA PRO A 242 -11.36 -27.84 0.10
C PRO A 242 -10.15 -28.41 -0.66
N ALA A 243 -9.66 -29.54 -0.12
CA ALA A 243 -8.41 -30.24 -0.39
C ALA A 243 -8.07 -30.49 -1.88
#